data_AF-K3ZER3-F1
#
_entry.id   AF-K3ZER3-F1
#
_cell.length_a   1.000
_cell.length_b   1.000
_cell.length_c   1.000
_cell.angle_alpha   90.00
_cell.angle_beta   90.00
_cell.angle_gamma   90.00
#
_symmetry.space_group_name_H-M   'P 1'
#
loop_
_entity.id
_entity.type
_entity.pdbx_description
1 polymer ?
#
loop_
_entity_poly.entity_id
_entity_poly.type
_entity_poly.pdbx_seq_one_letter_code
_entity_poly.pdbx_strand_id
1 'polypeptide(L)'
;MAEAIIGPLVGRLQEVAVGEARLLFGVNADIHRLRDKLMWLQAFLREADTRRRAVSNEITRVWTQQTRDAVFDAEDALDHYHLHVDKS
;
A
#
# COMPACT_ATOMS: atom_id res chain seq x y z
N MET A 1 27.62 38.76 -4.99
CA MET A 1 26.78 38.31 -6.13
C MET A 1 26.52 36.81 -6.11
N ALA A 2 27.51 35.93 -5.92
CA ALA A 2 27.29 34.48 -5.84
C ALA A 2 26.40 34.04 -4.66
N GLU A 3 26.60 34.62 -3.47
CA GLU A 3 25.80 34.31 -2.27
C GLU A 3 24.30 34.60 -2.44
N ALA A 4 23.95 35.64 -3.20
CA ALA A 4 22.56 36.00 -3.50
C ALA A 4 21.83 34.97 -4.39
N ILE A 5 22.59 34.10 -5.07
CA ILE A 5 22.06 33.03 -5.93
C ILE A 5 22.09 31.69 -5.20
N ILE A 6 23.13 31.44 -4.40
CA ILE A 6 23.32 30.19 -3.66
C ILE A 6 22.25 30.02 -2.58
N GLY A 7 21.95 31.06 -1.79
CA GLY A 7 20.97 30.98 -0.69
C GLY A 7 19.58 30.49 -1.15
N PRO A 8 18.96 31.11 -2.17
CA PRO A 8 17.67 30.67 -2.71
C PRO A 8 17.70 29.26 -3.32
N LEU A 9 18.82 28.84 -3.91
CA LEU A 9 18.94 27.49 -4.45
C LEU A 9 19.03 26.44 -3.33
N VAL A 10 19.78 26.71 -2.26
CA VAL A 10 19.85 25.86 -1.07
C VAL A 10 18.47 25.71 -0.41
N GLY A 11 17.72 26.82 -0.29
CA GLY A 11 16.34 26.78 0.21
C GLY A 11 15.43 25.88 -0.63
N ARG A 12 15.49 26.01 -1.97
CA ARG A 12 14.73 25.14 -2.87
C ARG A 12 15.14 23.67 -2.77
N LEU A 13 16.43 23.37 -2.64
CA LEU A 13 16.90 21.99 -2.43
C LEU A 13 16.36 21.41 -1.12
N GLN A 14 16.32 22.20 -0.05
CA GLN A 14 15.75 21.78 1.22
C GLN A 14 14.24 21.52 1.11
N GLU A 15 13.50 22.39 0.42
CA GLU A 15 12.06 22.21 0.18
C GLU A 15 11.78 20.92 -0.60
N VAL A 16 12.54 20.67 -1.68
CA VAL A 16 12.45 19.41 -2.45
C VAL A 16 12.76 18.22 -1.56
N ALA A 17 13.88 18.24 -0.82
CA ALA A 17 14.28 17.13 0.06
C ALA A 17 13.22 16.82 1.14
N VAL A 18 12.62 17.86 1.74
CA VAL A 18 11.54 17.68 2.72
C VAL A 18 10.27 17.12 2.07
N GLY A 19 9.94 17.56 0.85
CA GLY A 19 8.83 17.02 0.07
C GLY A 19 8.99 15.53 -0.19
N GLU A 20 10.13 15.12 -0.73
CA GLU A 20 10.46 13.71 -1.02
C GLU A 20 10.44 12.85 0.26
N ALA A 21 11.04 13.34 1.35
CA ALA A 21 11.05 12.61 2.62
C ALA A 21 9.63 12.36 3.17
N ARG A 22 8.72 13.32 3.02
CA ARG A 22 7.30 13.17 3.43
C ARG A 22 6.59 12.14 2.56
N LEU A 23 6.82 12.14 1.25
CA LEU A 23 6.25 11.15 0.34
C LEU A 23 6.72 9.74 0.69
N LEU A 24 8.02 9.54 0.88
CA LEU A 24 8.60 8.26 1.29
C LEU A 24 8.02 7.75 2.61
N PHE A 25 7.86 8.63 3.59
CA PHE A 25 7.25 8.27 4.87
C PHE A 25 5.77 7.88 4.73
N GLY A 26 5.00 8.64 3.93
CA GLY A 26 3.60 8.35 3.64
C GLY A 26 3.42 6.99 2.97
N VAL A 27 4.18 6.73 1.89
CA VAL A 27 4.16 5.45 1.16
C VAL A 27 4.53 4.30 2.09
N ASN A 28 5.56 4.44 2.92
CA ASN A 28 5.93 3.41 3.88
C ASN A 28 4.78 3.11 4.87
N ALA A 29 4.10 4.13 5.39
CA ALA A 29 2.94 3.92 6.27
C ALA A 29 1.78 3.21 5.56
N ASP A 30 1.51 3.54 4.30
CA ASP A 30 0.46 2.91 3.51
C ASP A 30 0.78 1.43 3.21
N ILE A 31 2.05 1.11 2.90
CA ILE A 31 2.51 -0.29 2.73
C ILE A 31 2.29 -1.10 4.01
N HIS A 32 2.65 -0.54 5.17
CA HIS A 32 2.42 -1.19 6.46
C HIS A 32 0.93 -1.46 6.69
N ARG A 33 0.08 -0.47 6.41
CA ARG A 33 -1.37 -0.59 6.55
C ARG A 33 -1.97 -1.64 5.61
N LEU A 34 -1.50 -1.69 4.36
CA LEU A 34 -1.94 -2.69 3.38
C LEU A 34 -1.57 -4.10 3.84
N ARG A 35 -0.32 -4.30 4.25
CA ARG A 35 0.15 -5.57 4.82
C ARG A 35 -0.72 -6.03 5.99
N ASP A 36 -0.97 -5.14 6.96
CA ASP A 36 -1.74 -5.51 8.15
C ASP A 36 -3.19 -5.89 7.79
N LYS A 37 -3.82 -5.20 6.82
CA LYS A 37 -5.14 -5.58 6.29
C LYS A 37 -5.12 -6.94 5.59
N LEU A 38 -4.11 -7.21 4.77
CA LEU A 38 -3.95 -8.50 4.09
C LEU A 38 -3.77 -9.65 5.09
N MET A 39 -3.03 -9.42 6.19
CA MET A 39 -2.91 -10.38 7.29
C MET A 39 -4.28 -10.69 7.94
N TRP A 40 -5.11 -9.67 8.16
CA TRP A 40 -6.48 -9.85 8.66
C TRP A 40 -7.36 -10.65 7.69
N LEU A 41 -7.32 -10.32 6.40
CA LEU A 41 -8.03 -11.04 5.35
C LEU A 41 -7.58 -12.50 5.26
N GLN A 42 -6.28 -12.78 5.38
CA GLN A 42 -5.75 -14.14 5.41
C GLN A 42 -6.24 -14.93 6.63
N ALA A 43 -6.24 -14.33 7.83
CA ALA A 43 -6.76 -14.97 9.04
C ALA A 43 -8.26 -15.30 8.90
N PHE A 44 -9.03 -14.38 8.32
CA PHE A 44 -10.45 -14.60 8.04
C PHE A 44 -10.69 -15.74 7.05
N LEU A 45 -9.94 -15.81 5.95
CA LEU A 45 -10.05 -16.92 4.99
C LEU A 45 -9.80 -18.28 5.63
N ARG A 46 -8.81 -18.37 6.54
CA ARG A 46 -8.54 -19.61 7.30
C ARG A 46 -9.72 -20.02 8.19
N GLU A 47 -10.35 -19.04 8.83
CA GLU A 47 -11.55 -19.28 9.64
C GLU A 47 -12.74 -19.71 8.77
N ALA A 48 -12.95 -19.03 7.64
CA ALA A 48 -13.98 -19.36 6.65
C ALA A 48 -13.83 -20.80 6.11
N ASP A 49 -12.62 -21.20 5.75
CA ASP A 49 -12.32 -22.56 5.29
C ASP A 49 -12.59 -23.61 6.36
N THR A 50 -12.29 -23.30 7.63
CA THR A 50 -12.56 -24.19 8.76
C THR A 50 -14.06 -24.39 8.95
N ARG A 51 -14.85 -23.32 8.87
CA ARG A 51 -16.33 -23.37 8.99
C ARG A 51 -17.00 -24.03 7.80
N ARG A 52 -16.48 -23.83 6.58
CA ARG A 52 -17.02 -24.44 5.35
C ARG A 52 -17.01 -25.97 5.40
N ARG A 53 -16.04 -26.58 6.09
CA ARG A 53 -15.99 -28.04 6.29
C ARG A 53 -17.09 -28.55 7.23
N ALA A 54 -17.70 -27.69 8.04
CA ALA A 54 -18.78 -28.04 8.96
C ALA A 54 -20.17 -27.76 8.36
N VAL A 55 -20.39 -26.58 7.77
CA VAL A 55 -21.65 -26.19 7.10
C VAL A 55 -21.35 -25.20 5.97
N SER A 56 -21.94 -25.39 4.79
CA SER A 56 -21.84 -24.42 3.69
C SER A 56 -22.73 -23.19 3.98
N ASN A 57 -22.11 -22.02 4.14
CA ASN A 57 -22.78 -20.74 4.40
C ASN A 57 -22.57 -19.76 3.24
N GLU A 58 -23.66 -19.21 2.68
CA GLU A 58 -23.62 -18.25 1.56
C GLU A 58 -22.85 -16.97 1.93
N ILE A 59 -22.94 -16.51 3.18
CA ILE A 59 -22.18 -15.36 3.67
C ILE A 59 -20.68 -15.64 3.56
N THR A 60 -20.26 -16.84 3.96
CA THR A 60 -18.85 -17.27 3.85
C THR A 60 -18.41 -17.30 2.39
N ARG A 61 -19.26 -17.75 1.46
CA ARG A 61 -18.95 -17.79 0.03
C ARG A 61 -18.70 -16.37 -0.53
N VAL A 62 -19.63 -15.45 -0.29
CA VAL A 62 -19.53 -14.07 -0.79
C VAL A 62 -18.31 -13.37 -0.20
N TRP A 63 -18.08 -13.51 1.11
CA TRP A 63 -16.93 -12.88 1.77
C TRP A 63 -15.59 -13.46 1.31
N THR A 64 -15.50 -14.77 1.08
CA THR A 64 -14.29 -15.37 0.48
C THR A 64 -14.01 -14.79 -0.91
N GLN A 65 -15.04 -14.60 -1.74
CA GLN A 65 -14.87 -14.00 -3.05
C GLN A 65 -14.35 -12.56 -2.94
N GLN A 66 -15.04 -11.71 -2.17
CA GLN A 66 -14.62 -10.31 -1.98
C GLN A 66 -13.21 -10.20 -1.39
N THR A 67 -12.84 -11.13 -0.52
CA THR A 67 -11.48 -11.16 0.04
C THR A 67 -10.43 -11.45 -1.03
N ARG A 68 -10.71 -12.37 -1.97
CA ARG A 68 -9.80 -12.63 -3.09
C ARG A 68 -9.71 -11.44 -4.03
N ASP A 69 -10.84 -10.83 -4.35
CA ASP A 69 -10.89 -9.63 -5.19
C ASP A 69 -10.02 -8.51 -4.59
N ALA A 70 -10.15 -8.27 -3.28
CA ALA A 70 -9.32 -7.28 -2.57
C ALA A 70 -7.81 -7.62 -2.54
N VAL A 71 -7.44 -8.90 -2.59
CA VAL A 71 -6.02 -9.31 -2.71
C VAL A 71 -5.49 -9.01 -4.11
N PHE A 72 -6.28 -9.29 -5.16
CA PHE A 72 -5.90 -8.96 -6.53
C PHE A 72 -5.79 -7.45 -6.75
N ASP A 73 -6.74 -6.66 -6.22
CA ASP A 73 -6.67 -5.20 -6.27
C ASP A 73 -5.39 -4.67 -5.58
N ALA A 74 -4.96 -5.33 -4.48
CA ALA A 74 -3.73 -4.97 -3.79
C ALA A 74 -2.47 -5.32 -4.59
N GLU A 75 -2.48 -6.45 -5.30
CA GLU A 75 -1.39 -6.88 -6.20
C GLU A 75 -1.26 -5.90 -7.38
N ASP A 76 -2.37 -5.57 -8.04
CA ASP A 76 -2.42 -4.60 -9.15
C ASP A 76 -1.89 -3.22 -8.71
N ALA A 77 -2.23 -2.78 -7.49
CA ALA A 77 -1.74 -1.52 -6.93
C ALA A 77 -0.22 -1.53 -6.69
N LEU A 78 0.34 -2.65 -6.23
CA LEU A 78 1.78 -2.81 -6.02
C LEU A 78 2.53 -2.83 -7.36
N ASP A 79 2.02 -3.57 -8.35
CA ASP A 79 2.60 -3.62 -9.69
C ASP A 79 2.58 -2.23 -10.35
N HIS A 80 1.46 -1.52 -10.24
CA HIS A 80 1.35 -0.16 -10.74
C HIS A 80 2.36 0.78 -10.08
N TYR A 81 2.53 0.70 -8.76
CA TYR A 81 3.54 1.49 -8.04
C TYR A 81 4.96 1.17 -8.54
N HIS A 82 5.32 -0.11 -8.63
CA HIS A 82 6.65 -0.52 -9.07
C HIS A 82 6.98 -0.05 -10.48
N LEU A 83 6.03 -0.16 -11.42
CA LEU A 83 6.18 0.33 -12.80
C LEU A 83 6.40 1.84 -12.91
N HIS A 84 5.88 2.64 -11.98
CA HIS A 84 6.05 4.09 -11.98
C HIS A 84 7.36 4.52 -11.30
N VAL A 85 7.76 3.82 -10.24
CA VAL A 85 9.05 4.05 -9.58
C VAL A 85 10.21 3.68 -10.50
N ASP A 86 10.13 2.58 -11.23
CA ASP A 86 11.19 2.15 -12.17
C ASP A 86 11.35 3.09 -13.39
N LYS A 87 10.34 3.93 -13.67
CA LYS A 87 10.34 4.91 -14.76
C LYS A 87 10.71 6.33 -14.32
N SER A 88 10.86 6.58 -13.02
CA SER A 88 11.17 7.88 -12.43
C SER A 88 12.66 8.01 -12.12
#